data_AF-A0A847YB76-F1
#
_entry.id   AF-A0A847YB76-F1
#
_cell.length_a   1.000
_cell.length_b   1.000
_cell.length_c   1.000
_cell.angle_alpha   90.00
_cell.angle_beta   90.00
_cell.angle_gamma   90.00
#
_symmetry.space_group_name_H-M   'P 1'
#
loop_
_entity.id
_entity.type
_entity.pdbx_description
1 polymer ?
#
loop_
_entity_poly.entity_id
_entity_poly.type
_entity_poly.pdbx_seq_one_letter_code
_entity_poly.pdbx_strand_id
1 'polypeptide(L)' 'MASPRVLSLEWVGEEDGLLRLLDQTLLPCEVRYLDCRDAAAVREA' A
#
# COMPACT_ATOMS: atom_id res chain seq x y z
N MET A 1 -17.68 0.64 17.04
CA MET A 1 -17.43 0.92 15.61
C MET A 1 -16.09 0.30 15.26
N ALA A 2 -16.01 -0.57 14.26
CA ALA A 2 -14.72 -1.08 13.80
C ALA A 2 -14.02 0.02 13.01
N SER A 3 -12.79 0.37 13.38
CA SER A 3 -11.96 1.26 12.57
C SER A 3 -11.57 0.53 11.29
N PRO A 4 -11.59 1.18 10.12
CA PRO A 4 -11.05 0.58 8.91
C PRO A 4 -9.58 0.19 9.16
N ARG A 5 -9.22 -1.02 8.75
CA ARG A 5 -7.84 -1.52 8.93
C ARG A 5 -6.96 -0.81 7.91
N VAL A 6 -6.20 0.18 8.34
CA VAL A 6 -5.16 0.83 7.54
C VAL A 6 -3.87 0.05 7.74
N LEU A 7 -3.35 -0.53 6.65
CA LEU A 7 -2.11 -1.29 6.68
C LEU A 7 -1.03 -0.47 6.00
N SER A 8 0.15 -0.38 6.61
CA SER A 8 1.30 0.25 5.96
C SER A 8 1.73 -0.50 4.71
N LEU A 9 1.52 -1.82 4.69
CA LEU A 9 1.89 -2.74 3.63
C LEU A 9 0.85 -3.86 3.54
N GLU A 10 0.46 -4.20 2.31
CA GLU A 10 -0.46 -5.30 2.01
C GLU A 10 -0.01 -6.02 0.74
N TRP A 11 -0.01 -7.35 0.75
CA TRP A 11 0.10 -8.14 -0.48
C TRP A 11 -1.31 -8.42 -1.01
N VAL A 12 -1.58 -8.04 -2.26
CA VAL A 12 -2.90 -8.18 -2.90
C VAL A 12 -2.82 -9.23 -3.99
N GLY A 13 -3.63 -10.29 -3.87
CA GLY A 13 -3.59 -11.45 -4.76
C GLY A 13 -2.89 -12.65 -4.12
N GLU A 14 -2.56 -13.66 -4.94
CA GLU A 14 -1.86 -14.87 -4.50
C GLU A 14 -0.39 -14.82 -4.96
N GLU A 15 0.11 -15.82 -5.65
CA GLU A 15 1.53 -15.91 -6.05
C GLU A 15 1.94 -14.82 -7.06
N ASP A 16 1.02 -14.41 -7.95
CA ASP A 16 1.21 -13.38 -8.97
C ASP A 16 0.64 -12.01 -8.57
N GLY A 17 0.40 -11.83 -7.27
CA GLY A 17 -0.11 -10.60 -6.69
C GLY A 17 0.85 -9.40 -6.81
N LEU A 18 0.48 -8.31 -6.14
CA LEU A 18 1.29 -7.10 -6.07
C LEU A 18 1.38 -6.58 -4.64
N LEU A 19 2.44 -5.81 -4.39
CA LEU A 19 2.61 -5.11 -3.13
C LEU A 19 1.83 -3.78 -3.18
N ARG A 20 0.98 -3.53 -2.18
CA ARG A 20 0.42 -2.22 -1.89
C ARG A 20 1.14 -1.57 -0.72
N LEU A 21 1.60 -0.35 -0.93
CA LEU A 21 2.17 0.49 0.12
C LEU A 21 1.22 1.65 0.42
N LEU A 22 1.00 1.93 1.70
CA LEU A 22 0.28 3.13 2.11
C LEU A 22 1.16 4.35 1.82
N ASP A 23 0.63 5.33 1.10
CA ASP A 23 1.26 6.63 0.92
C ASP A 23 1.16 7.43 2.23
N GLN A 24 2.20 7.29 3.05
CA GLN A 24 2.25 7.93 4.36
C GLN A 24 2.46 9.45 4.28
N THR A 25 2.80 9.99 3.10
CA THR A 25 3.00 11.43 2.90
C THR A 25 1.68 12.21 2.90
N LEU A 26 0.57 11.50 2.63
CA LEU A 26 -0.78 12.07 2.56
C LEU A 26 -1.56 11.95 3.88
N LEU A 27 -1.01 11.24 4.86
CA LEU A 27 -1.63 11.10 6.18
C LEU A 27 -1.51 12.39 7.01
N PRO A 28 -2.48 12.68 7.90
CA PRO A 28 -3.71 11.93 8.16
C PRO A 28 -4.87 12.31 7.22
N CYS A 29 -4.64 13.21 6.26
CA CYS A 29 -5.68 13.83 5.44
C CYS A 29 -6.29 12.86 4.42
N GLU A 30 -5.49 11.95 3.86
CA GLU A 30 -5.92 11.02 2.83
C GLU A 30 -5.26 9.65 3.01
N VAL A 31 -6.05 8.59 2.85
CA VAL A 31 -5.58 7.20 2.80
C VAL A 31 -5.53 6.78 1.34
N ARG A 32 -4.33 6.67 0.80
CA ARG A 32 -4.06 6.27 -0.58
C ARG A 32 -3.00 5.19 -0.62
N TYR A 33 -3.15 4.23 -1.54
CA TYR A 33 -2.19 3.15 -1.74
C TYR A 33 -1.47 3.28 -3.08
N LEU A 34 -0.20 2.90 -3.08
CA LEU A 34 0.66 2.77 -4.24
C LEU A 34 0.75 1.28 -4.60
N ASP A 35 0.40 0.92 -5.84
CA ASP A 35 0.56 -0.43 -6.37
C ASP A 35 2.01 -0.60 -6.89
N CYS A 36 2.83 -1.36 -6.17
CA CYS A 36 4.19 -1.71 -6.56
C CYS A 36 4.20 -3.08 -7.26
N ARG A 37 4.33 -3.07 -8.58
CA ARG A 37 4.35 -4.28 -9.42
C ARG A 37 5.75 -4.87 -9.66
N ASP A 38 6.78 -4.10 -9.31
CA ASP A 38 8.17 -4.51 -9.44
C ASP A 38 9.04 -3.88 -8.36
N ALA A 39 10.28 -4.36 -8.24
CA ALA A 39 11.21 -3.88 -7.23
C ALA A 39 11.65 -2.42 -7.42
N ALA A 40 11.56 -1.87 -8.64
CA ALA A 40 11.87 -0.47 -8.87
C ALA A 40 10.79 0.41 -8.23
N ALA A 41 9.51 0.08 -8.45
CA ALA A 41 8.38 0.78 -7.83
C ALA A 41 8.42 0.75 -6.30
N VAL A 42 8.91 -0.34 -5.69
CA VAL A 42 9.09 -0.41 -4.22
C VAL A 42 10.18 0.54 -3.72
N ARG A 43 11.26 0.71 -4.48
CA ARG A 43 12.39 1.56 -4.07
C ARG A 43 12.04 3.06 -4.12
N GLU A 44 11.17 3.45 -5.05
CA GLU A 44 10.78 4.86 -5.23
C GLU A 44 9.64 5.31 -4.30
N ALA A 45 8.90 4.35 -3.71
CA ALA A 45 7.79 4.57 -2.79
C ALA A 45 8.28 4.79 -1.34
#